data_AF-A0A3S0S035-F1
#
_entry.id   AF-A0A3S0S035-F1
#
_cell.length_a   1.000
_cell.length_b   1.000
_cell.length_c   1.000
_cell.angle_alpha   90.00
_cell.angle_beta   90.00
_cell.angle_gamma   90.00
#
_symmetry.space_group_name_H-M   'P 1'
#
loop_
_entity.id
_entity.type
_entity.pdbx_description
1 polymer ?
#
loop_
_entity_poly.entity_id
_entity_poly.type
_entity_poly.pdbx_seq_one_letter_code
_entity_poly.pdbx_strand_id
1 'polypeptide(L)'
;MRKVLHIALVALFSTLTLGAYAQETVLWEENWQSSAEKTLVNEVQNPNAVYTINTEGGAAPKFTKLYYKTGSTENLELLLPKKGNKETWTATINDLKGKSGDLTLTFAYNKDGLEITSSTAGVTITEVSKTGAKINVPEGTANLVLTFKNTITFNGRIDDIKLVAGAAEEVYPEVANIAALKALGVGAKAILTLTDAHVNFANGKDVFIEDATGAINFYDCGLTYTAGQKLNGTIKVKEYKLYYKLPEVTVIADNNLVATEGEVTPNEVSIESVSEAMACKLVKVSGKVTTAEEEYQDKNGETKKRTNYFLEDGDQNTVQFYRKWEKLEGTDISTLVAGDNATVTGIVVFRKNVPVVAVTAFEKNGTNSISDISAEYDNNAPVYNIAGQRVEKAVKGIYIRNGKKYVLK
;
A
#
# COMPACT_ATOMS: atom_id res chain seq x y z
N MET A 1 -44.56 8.32 -26.99
CA MET A 1 -44.27 9.28 -25.89
C MET A 1 -44.47 8.50 -24.60
N ARG A 2 -43.50 8.22 -23.73
CA ARG A 2 -42.27 8.91 -23.35
C ARG A 2 -41.09 7.92 -23.33
N LYS A 3 -39.96 8.41 -23.81
CA LYS A 3 -38.63 7.85 -23.60
C LYS A 3 -38.17 8.26 -22.20
N VAL A 4 -37.57 7.33 -21.44
CA VAL A 4 -36.72 7.62 -20.28
C VAL A 4 -35.51 6.69 -20.45
N LEU A 5 -34.53 7.15 -21.23
CA LEU A 5 -33.26 7.70 -20.75
C LEU A 5 -32.42 6.65 -20.01
N HIS A 6 -31.80 5.78 -20.79
CA HIS A 6 -30.59 5.05 -20.39
C HIS A 6 -29.48 6.10 -20.23
N ILE A 7 -29.06 6.34 -19.00
CA ILE A 7 -27.89 7.16 -18.70
C ILE A 7 -26.68 6.42 -19.26
N ALA A 8 -26.01 7.11 -20.18
CA ALA A 8 -24.87 6.65 -20.93
C ALA A 8 -23.72 6.28 -19.98
N LEU A 9 -23.35 5.00 -19.98
CA LEU A 9 -22.01 4.55 -19.65
C LEU A 9 -21.09 5.13 -20.72
N VAL A 10 -20.47 6.28 -20.43
CA VAL A 10 -19.48 6.89 -21.30
C VAL A 10 -18.33 5.90 -21.45
N ALA A 11 -18.27 5.30 -22.63
CA ALA A 11 -17.18 4.48 -23.08
C ALA A 11 -15.90 5.31 -23.08
N LEU A 12 -15.04 5.10 -22.07
CA LEU A 12 -13.62 5.41 -22.18
C LEU A 12 -12.92 4.21 -22.82
N PHE A 13 -13.33 3.85 -24.04
CA PHE A 13 -12.46 3.11 -24.94
C PHE A 13 -11.50 4.15 -25.54
N SER A 14 -10.49 4.54 -24.76
CA SER A 14 -9.30 5.14 -25.34
C SER A 14 -8.74 4.10 -26.28
N THR A 15 -8.65 4.46 -27.55
CA THR A 15 -8.01 3.74 -28.63
C THR A 15 -6.77 2.99 -28.14
N LEU A 16 -6.88 1.68 -27.94
CA LEU A 16 -5.77 0.77 -28.11
C LEU A 16 -5.42 0.85 -29.60
N THR A 17 -4.67 1.87 -29.98
CA THR A 17 -3.71 1.69 -31.07
C THR A 17 -2.98 0.41 -30.69
N LEU A 18 -3.12 -0.62 -31.52
CA LEU A 18 -2.17 -1.72 -31.60
C LEU A 18 -0.82 -1.06 -31.90
N GLY A 19 -0.19 -0.55 -30.85
CA GLY A 19 1.16 -0.05 -30.89
C GLY A 19 1.96 -1.23 -31.38
N ALA A 20 2.72 -1.02 -32.46
CA ALA A 20 3.81 -1.92 -32.78
C ALA A 20 4.54 -2.16 -31.46
N TYR A 21 4.44 -3.39 -30.92
CA TYR A 21 5.20 -3.76 -29.73
C TYR A 21 6.64 -3.37 -30.06
N ALA A 22 7.19 -2.42 -29.30
CA ALA A 22 8.57 -2.01 -29.49
C ALA A 22 9.40 -3.30 -29.34
N GLN A 23 9.94 -3.80 -30.44
CA GLN A 23 10.72 -5.03 -30.41
C GLN A 23 12.01 -4.70 -29.66
N GLU A 24 12.15 -5.29 -28.48
CA GLU A 24 13.37 -5.18 -27.68
C GLU A 24 14.56 -5.51 -28.58
N THR A 25 15.46 -4.54 -28.72
CA THR A 25 16.69 -4.72 -29.50
C THR A 25 17.84 -4.80 -28.52
N VAL A 26 18.46 -5.97 -28.44
CA VAL A 26 19.70 -6.17 -27.67
C VAL A 26 20.83 -5.43 -28.36
N LEU A 27 21.42 -4.47 -27.66
CA LEU A 27 22.58 -3.71 -28.14
C LEU A 27 23.87 -4.40 -27.71
N TRP A 28 23.95 -4.84 -26.46
CA TRP A 28 25.11 -5.54 -25.91
C TRP A 28 24.69 -6.45 -24.76
N GLU A 29 25.40 -7.57 -24.60
CA GLU A 29 25.26 -8.52 -23.50
C GLU A 29 26.65 -8.93 -23.02
N GLU A 30 26.76 -9.26 -21.73
CA GLU A 30 27.90 -10.00 -21.22
C GLU A 30 28.07 -11.33 -21.97
N ASN A 31 29.29 -11.86 -22.02
CA ASN A 31 29.58 -13.11 -22.74
C ASN A 31 30.63 -14.00 -22.05
N TRP A 32 30.76 -13.92 -20.73
CA TRP A 32 31.81 -14.61 -20.00
C TRP A 32 31.46 -16.03 -19.55
N GLN A 33 30.23 -16.51 -19.79
CA GLN A 33 29.82 -17.85 -19.37
C GLN A 33 30.68 -18.99 -19.97
N SER A 34 31.34 -18.76 -21.10
CA SER A 34 32.28 -19.74 -21.69
C SER A 34 33.73 -19.60 -21.23
N SER A 35 34.02 -18.69 -20.30
CA SER A 35 35.38 -18.44 -19.80
C SER A 35 35.76 -19.39 -18.66
N ALA A 36 37.03 -19.40 -18.26
CA ALA A 36 37.46 -20.11 -17.07
C ALA A 36 37.23 -19.27 -15.80
N GLU A 37 36.98 -19.94 -14.67
CA GLU A 37 36.96 -19.28 -13.36
C GLU A 37 38.28 -18.52 -13.10
N LYS A 38 38.20 -17.38 -12.41
CA LYS A 38 39.31 -16.50 -12.02
C LYS A 38 40.01 -15.76 -13.16
N THR A 39 39.55 -15.91 -14.40
CA THR A 39 39.93 -15.07 -15.54
C THR A 39 39.67 -13.61 -15.22
N LEU A 40 40.61 -12.72 -15.54
CA LEU A 40 40.39 -11.28 -15.41
C LEU A 40 39.41 -10.83 -16.51
N VAL A 41 38.46 -9.96 -16.19
CA VAL A 41 37.41 -9.61 -17.17
C VAL A 41 37.95 -8.91 -18.41
N ASN A 42 39.10 -8.22 -18.34
CA ASN A 42 39.76 -7.62 -19.49
C ASN A 42 40.45 -8.63 -20.43
N GLU A 43 40.54 -9.90 -20.04
CA GLU A 43 41.02 -10.99 -20.90
C GLU A 43 39.88 -11.60 -21.73
N VAL A 44 38.63 -11.39 -21.32
CA VAL A 44 37.43 -11.86 -22.03
C VAL A 44 37.25 -11.08 -23.32
N GLN A 45 37.10 -11.80 -24.43
CA GLN A 45 36.86 -11.20 -25.74
C GLN A 45 35.35 -11.13 -26.01
N ASN A 46 34.81 -9.92 -26.21
CA ASN A 46 33.44 -9.72 -26.66
C ASN A 46 33.44 -9.11 -28.08
N PRO A 47 32.64 -9.64 -29.02
CA PRO A 47 32.64 -9.13 -30.40
C PRO A 47 32.10 -7.70 -30.52
N ASN A 48 31.27 -7.24 -29.56
CA ASN A 48 30.67 -5.90 -29.56
C ASN A 48 31.13 -5.02 -28.37
N ALA A 49 32.09 -5.46 -27.57
CA ALA A 49 32.59 -4.65 -26.47
C ALA A 49 34.05 -4.93 -26.12
N VAL A 50 34.72 -3.90 -25.59
CA VAL A 50 36.05 -4.03 -24.98
C VAL A 50 35.91 -3.88 -23.48
N TYR A 51 36.42 -4.85 -22.73
CA TYR A 51 36.43 -4.81 -21.27
C TYR A 51 37.77 -4.31 -20.75
N THR A 52 37.73 -3.29 -19.90
CA THR A 52 38.91 -2.70 -19.27
C THR A 52 38.75 -2.74 -17.75
N ILE A 53 39.84 -3.07 -17.04
CA ILE A 53 39.91 -2.89 -15.59
C ILE A 53 40.73 -1.64 -15.32
N ASN A 54 40.11 -0.61 -14.75
CA ASN A 54 40.84 0.60 -14.36
C ASN A 54 41.35 0.44 -12.93
N THR A 55 42.61 0.79 -12.71
CA THR A 55 43.29 0.73 -11.42
C THR A 55 43.80 2.10 -11.04
N GLU A 56 43.82 2.40 -9.74
CA GLU A 56 44.46 3.62 -9.26
C GLU A 56 45.96 3.58 -9.55
N GLY A 57 46.49 4.65 -10.16
CA GLY A 57 47.92 4.79 -10.45
C GLY A 57 48.47 3.83 -11.51
N GLY A 58 47.61 3.15 -12.28
CA GLY A 58 48.04 2.24 -13.36
C GLY A 58 48.61 0.90 -12.87
N ALA A 59 48.28 0.48 -11.65
CA ALA A 59 48.68 -0.83 -11.14
C ALA A 59 48.13 -1.98 -12.01
N ALA A 60 48.81 -3.14 -12.00
CA ALA A 60 48.29 -4.34 -12.66
C ALA A 60 46.98 -4.81 -12.00
N PRO A 61 45.94 -5.17 -12.79
CA PRO A 61 44.66 -5.63 -12.26
C PRO A 61 44.80 -7.00 -11.58
N LYS A 62 44.06 -7.21 -10.49
CA LYS A 62 44.17 -8.39 -9.63
C LYS A 62 42.83 -8.97 -9.20
N PHE A 63 41.80 -8.15 -9.03
CA PHE A 63 40.60 -8.55 -8.29
C PHE A 63 39.37 -8.74 -9.17
N THR A 64 39.18 -7.91 -10.19
CA THR A 64 37.98 -7.89 -11.04
C THR A 64 37.96 -9.08 -11.99
N LYS A 65 37.43 -10.21 -11.49
CA LYS A 65 37.56 -11.56 -12.06
C LYS A 65 36.25 -12.32 -12.05
N LEU A 66 36.16 -13.34 -12.90
CA LEU A 66 35.02 -14.25 -12.96
C LEU A 66 35.07 -15.27 -11.82
N TYR A 67 33.93 -15.58 -11.23
CA TYR A 67 33.77 -16.63 -10.22
C TYR A 67 32.46 -17.37 -10.44
N TYR A 68 32.42 -18.65 -10.08
CA TYR A 68 31.12 -19.32 -10.06
C TYR A 68 30.18 -18.68 -9.05
N LYS A 69 28.93 -18.55 -9.44
CA LYS A 69 27.82 -18.24 -8.54
C LYS A 69 27.84 -19.21 -7.37
N THR A 70 27.56 -18.71 -6.17
CA THR A 70 27.55 -19.57 -4.97
C THR A 70 26.56 -20.72 -5.14
N GLY A 71 27.05 -21.95 -5.06
CA GLY A 71 26.23 -23.16 -5.26
C GLY A 71 26.04 -23.59 -6.72
N SER A 72 26.70 -22.94 -7.69
CA SER A 72 26.75 -23.35 -9.10
C SER A 72 28.16 -23.79 -9.50
N THR A 73 28.25 -24.66 -10.51
CA THR A 73 29.50 -25.05 -11.18
C THR A 73 29.52 -24.65 -12.66
N GLU A 74 28.47 -23.96 -13.12
CA GLU A 74 28.27 -23.66 -14.55
C GLU A 74 28.04 -22.16 -14.80
N ASN A 75 27.52 -21.42 -13.81
CA ASN A 75 27.17 -20.00 -13.99
C ASN A 75 28.26 -19.12 -13.39
N LEU A 76 28.94 -18.35 -14.25
CA LEU A 76 29.98 -17.39 -13.86
C LEU A 76 29.40 -16.00 -13.65
N GLU A 77 29.75 -15.37 -12.53
CA GLU A 77 29.43 -13.98 -12.21
C GLU A 77 30.74 -13.17 -12.15
N LEU A 78 30.67 -11.88 -12.47
CA LEU A 78 31.80 -10.98 -12.33
C LEU A 78 31.93 -10.47 -10.89
N LEU A 79 33.11 -10.62 -10.30
CA LEU A 79 33.45 -9.97 -9.02
C LEU A 79 33.79 -8.50 -9.27
N LEU A 80 33.00 -7.60 -8.68
CA LEU A 80 33.39 -6.20 -8.49
C LEU A 80 34.02 -6.05 -7.09
N PRO A 81 35.29 -5.67 -7.00
CA PRO A 81 35.99 -5.76 -5.73
C PRO A 81 35.52 -4.71 -4.73
N LYS A 82 35.68 -4.99 -3.45
CA LYS A 82 35.41 -4.01 -2.38
C LYS A 82 36.14 -2.69 -2.65
N LYS A 83 35.54 -1.58 -2.24
CA LYS A 83 36.02 -0.21 -2.50
C LYS A 83 37.50 0.03 -2.21
N GLY A 84 38.05 -0.64 -1.19
CA GLY A 84 39.45 -0.50 -0.79
C GLY A 84 40.47 -1.07 -1.78
N ASN A 85 40.04 -1.93 -2.71
CA ASN A 85 40.91 -2.51 -3.73
C ASN A 85 41.08 -1.62 -4.97
N LYS A 86 40.28 -0.54 -5.08
CA LYS A 86 40.44 0.54 -6.07
C LYS A 86 40.54 0.06 -7.54
N GLU A 87 39.77 -0.96 -7.89
CA GLU A 87 39.53 -1.35 -9.27
C GLU A 87 38.09 -1.01 -9.67
N THR A 88 37.91 -0.61 -10.92
CA THR A 88 36.60 -0.49 -11.57
C THR A 88 36.63 -1.27 -12.87
N TRP A 89 35.45 -1.69 -13.34
CA TRP A 89 35.31 -2.34 -14.63
C TRP A 89 34.67 -1.37 -15.62
N THR A 90 35.18 -1.32 -16.84
CA THR A 90 34.61 -0.53 -17.93
C THR A 90 34.27 -1.43 -19.11
N ALA A 91 33.05 -1.29 -19.62
CA ALA A 91 32.63 -1.84 -20.89
C ALA A 91 32.53 -0.70 -21.91
N THR A 92 33.37 -0.76 -22.95
CA THR A 92 33.27 0.09 -24.13
C THR A 92 32.50 -0.68 -25.20
N ILE A 93 31.23 -0.32 -25.40
CA ILE A 93 30.31 -0.94 -26.36
C ILE A 93 30.49 -0.25 -27.71
N ASN A 94 30.84 -1.04 -28.73
CA ASN A 94 31.34 -0.52 -30.01
C ASN A 94 30.25 -0.22 -31.04
N ASP A 95 29.08 -0.86 -30.93
CA ASP A 95 27.96 -0.65 -31.84
C ASP A 95 26.62 -0.63 -31.10
N LEU A 96 25.93 0.51 -31.19
CA LEU A 96 24.59 0.72 -30.67
C LEU A 96 23.49 0.46 -31.72
N LYS A 97 23.84 -0.07 -32.90
CA LYS A 97 22.92 -0.44 -33.97
C LYS A 97 22.02 0.72 -34.41
N GLY A 98 22.57 1.93 -34.37
CA GLY A 98 21.86 3.18 -34.67
C GLY A 98 20.77 3.56 -33.65
N LYS A 99 20.77 2.99 -32.44
CA LYS A 99 19.83 3.33 -31.36
C LYS A 99 20.41 4.40 -30.43
N SER A 100 19.54 5.31 -30.02
CA SER A 100 19.80 6.42 -29.10
C SER A 100 18.53 6.71 -28.28
N GLY A 101 18.58 7.73 -27.43
CA GLY A 101 17.51 8.05 -26.47
C GLY A 101 17.59 7.19 -25.23
N ASP A 102 16.44 6.91 -24.62
CA ASP A 102 16.38 6.10 -23.39
C ASP A 102 16.57 4.61 -23.68
N LEU A 103 17.69 4.09 -23.19
CA LEU A 103 18.06 2.69 -23.20
C LEU A 103 17.91 2.12 -21.78
N THR A 104 17.71 0.82 -21.69
CA THR A 104 17.64 0.11 -20.41
C THR A 104 18.83 -0.82 -20.28
N LEU A 105 19.55 -0.70 -19.16
CA LEU A 105 20.58 -1.64 -18.74
C LEU A 105 20.00 -2.55 -17.67
N THR A 106 19.97 -3.85 -17.90
CA THR A 106 19.56 -4.87 -16.92
C THR A 106 20.77 -5.63 -16.44
N PHE A 107 20.75 -6.09 -15.19
CA PHE A 107 21.77 -6.96 -14.59
C PHE A 107 21.25 -7.55 -13.28
N ALA A 108 21.97 -8.49 -12.69
CA ALA A 108 21.74 -8.95 -11.32
C ALA A 108 22.95 -8.59 -10.44
N TYR A 109 22.78 -7.67 -9.49
CA TYR A 109 23.82 -7.27 -8.54
C TYR A 109 23.43 -7.60 -7.09
N ASN A 110 24.34 -8.23 -6.34
CA ASN A 110 24.02 -8.78 -5.03
C ASN A 110 24.22 -7.83 -3.82
N LYS A 111 24.50 -6.52 -4.05
CA LYS A 111 24.76 -5.53 -2.98
C LYS A 111 24.06 -4.19 -3.25
N ASP A 112 23.90 -3.36 -2.22
CA ASP A 112 23.30 -2.01 -2.31
C ASP A 112 24.36 -0.91 -2.53
N GLY A 113 25.35 -1.16 -3.39
CA GLY A 113 26.55 -0.31 -3.50
C GLY A 113 27.17 -0.28 -4.89
N LEU A 114 26.33 -0.33 -5.93
CA LEU A 114 26.79 -0.20 -7.32
C LEU A 114 26.70 1.26 -7.75
N GLU A 115 27.79 1.77 -8.28
CA GLU A 115 27.87 3.05 -8.99
C GLU A 115 28.15 2.74 -10.46
N ILE A 116 27.38 3.37 -11.35
CA ILE A 116 27.58 3.30 -12.81
C ILE A 116 27.76 4.72 -13.31
N THR A 117 28.82 4.94 -14.07
CA THR A 117 29.15 6.23 -14.70
C THR A 117 29.43 6.05 -16.19
N SER A 118 29.40 7.13 -16.96
CA SER A 118 29.81 7.11 -18.36
C SER A 118 30.82 8.21 -18.65
N SER A 119 31.80 7.92 -19.50
CA SER A 119 32.70 8.92 -20.09
C SER A 119 32.27 9.34 -21.50
N THR A 120 31.22 8.72 -22.05
CA THR A 120 30.63 9.14 -23.33
C THR A 120 29.92 10.47 -23.14
N ALA A 121 30.26 11.46 -23.97
CA ALA A 121 29.74 12.82 -23.86
C ALA A 121 28.20 12.86 -23.96
N GLY A 122 27.55 13.56 -23.02
CA GLY A 122 26.10 13.77 -23.00
C GLY A 122 25.26 12.59 -22.51
N VAL A 123 25.87 11.44 -22.17
CA VAL A 123 25.15 10.31 -21.58
C VAL A 123 24.77 10.61 -20.14
N THR A 124 23.51 10.32 -19.79
CA THR A 124 23.04 10.35 -18.39
C THR A 124 22.62 8.97 -17.94
N ILE A 125 22.82 8.69 -16.65
CA ILE A 125 22.46 7.42 -16.02
C ILE A 125 21.59 7.73 -14.81
N THR A 126 20.41 7.13 -14.77
CA THR A 126 19.42 7.28 -13.70
C THR A 126 18.92 5.91 -13.23
N GLU A 127 18.17 5.87 -12.14
CA GLU A 127 17.51 4.65 -11.63
C GLU A 127 18.45 3.45 -11.38
N VAL A 128 19.70 3.70 -11.01
CA VAL A 128 20.66 2.63 -10.67
C VAL A 128 20.15 1.84 -9.47
N SER A 129 19.97 0.54 -9.66
CA SER A 129 19.46 -0.39 -8.64
C SER A 129 20.27 -1.69 -8.65
N LYS A 130 19.80 -2.72 -7.92
CA LYS A 130 20.37 -4.08 -7.99
C LYS A 130 20.04 -4.81 -9.29
N THR A 131 19.05 -4.33 -10.05
CA THR A 131 18.50 -5.05 -11.20
C THR A 131 18.70 -4.33 -12.53
N GLY A 132 19.22 -3.10 -12.51
CA GLY A 132 19.38 -2.32 -13.72
C GLY A 132 19.62 -0.82 -13.49
N ALA A 133 19.68 -0.09 -14.60
CA ALA A 133 19.73 1.37 -14.68
C ALA A 133 19.08 1.86 -15.99
N LYS A 134 18.67 3.13 -16.02
CA LYS A 134 18.25 3.84 -17.23
C LYS A 134 19.43 4.64 -17.79
N ILE A 135 19.61 4.60 -19.10
CA ILE A 135 20.73 5.28 -19.77
C ILE A 135 20.16 6.10 -20.92
N ASN A 136 20.25 7.42 -20.84
CA ASN A 136 19.93 8.29 -21.98
C ASN A 136 21.19 8.46 -22.83
N VAL A 137 21.10 8.13 -24.12
CA VAL A 137 22.21 8.20 -25.08
C VAL A 137 21.92 9.25 -26.17
N PRO A 138 22.78 10.26 -26.38
CA PRO A 138 22.60 11.24 -27.43
C PRO A 138 22.53 10.61 -28.83
N GLU A 139 21.74 11.21 -29.73
CA GLU A 139 21.71 10.83 -31.14
C GLU A 139 23.11 10.93 -31.78
N GLY A 140 23.43 9.99 -32.67
CA GLY A 140 24.73 9.92 -33.33
C GLY A 140 25.88 9.36 -32.47
N THR A 141 25.60 8.89 -31.26
CA THR A 141 26.60 8.21 -30.41
C THR A 141 27.03 6.90 -31.07
N ALA A 142 28.32 6.82 -31.46
CA ALA A 142 28.88 5.61 -32.07
C ALA A 142 29.23 4.54 -31.02
N ASN A 143 29.85 4.96 -29.91
CA ASN A 143 30.32 4.05 -28.85
C ASN A 143 29.81 4.52 -27.48
N LEU A 144 29.41 3.58 -26.63
CA LEU A 144 28.98 3.84 -25.26
C LEU A 144 29.98 3.25 -24.27
N VAL A 145 30.51 4.09 -23.38
CA VAL A 145 31.48 3.67 -22.35
C VAL A 145 30.80 3.73 -21.00
N LEU A 146 30.65 2.57 -20.34
CA LEU A 146 30.06 2.45 -19.01
C LEU A 146 31.09 1.93 -18.02
N THR A 147 31.26 2.61 -16.89
CA THR A 147 32.15 2.22 -15.81
C THR A 147 31.35 1.82 -14.57
N PHE A 148 31.57 0.59 -14.12
CA PHE A 148 30.94 -0.04 -12.96
C PHE A 148 31.91 -0.06 -11.79
N LYS A 149 31.44 0.39 -10.63
CA LYS A 149 32.23 0.51 -9.41
C LYS A 149 31.43 0.06 -8.20
N ASN A 150 32.04 -0.79 -7.40
CA ASN A 150 31.48 -1.16 -6.10
C ASN A 150 31.98 -0.20 -5.01
N THR A 151 31.06 0.46 -4.33
CA THR A 151 31.35 1.54 -3.38
C THR A 151 31.40 1.10 -1.92
N ILE A 152 31.14 -0.18 -1.63
CA ILE A 152 31.10 -0.72 -0.26
C ILE A 152 32.35 -1.55 0.10
N THR A 153 32.46 -1.94 1.37
CA THR A 153 33.63 -2.66 1.92
C THR A 153 33.64 -4.17 1.67
N PHE A 154 32.59 -4.71 1.05
CA PHE A 154 32.48 -6.12 0.65
C PHE A 154 32.58 -6.24 -0.87
N ASN A 155 33.00 -7.40 -1.36
CA ASN A 155 32.94 -7.69 -2.80
C ASN A 155 31.49 -7.79 -3.27
N GLY A 156 31.22 -7.28 -4.46
CA GLY A 156 29.98 -7.48 -5.21
C GLY A 156 30.11 -8.61 -6.21
N ARG A 157 28.98 -9.11 -6.67
CA ARG A 157 28.81 -10.02 -7.81
C ARG A 157 27.78 -9.41 -8.73
N ILE A 158 28.15 -9.25 -9.99
CA ILE A 158 27.27 -8.77 -11.05
C ILE A 158 27.21 -9.82 -12.17
N ASP A 159 26.03 -10.06 -12.70
CA ASP A 159 25.80 -11.00 -13.80
C ASP A 159 24.60 -10.57 -14.66
N ASP A 160 24.28 -11.34 -15.70
CA ASP A 160 23.10 -11.14 -16.56
C ASP A 160 23.03 -9.73 -17.18
N ILE A 161 24.19 -9.15 -17.50
CA ILE A 161 24.27 -7.75 -17.92
C ILE A 161 23.86 -7.63 -19.38
N LYS A 162 22.88 -6.77 -19.64
CA LYS A 162 22.31 -6.57 -20.97
C LYS A 162 21.86 -5.13 -21.17
N LEU A 163 22.27 -4.53 -22.29
CA LEU A 163 21.82 -3.22 -22.74
C LEU A 163 20.82 -3.39 -23.88
N VAL A 164 19.64 -2.79 -23.73
CA VAL A 164 18.53 -2.90 -24.69
C VAL A 164 17.95 -1.55 -25.06
N ALA A 165 17.59 -1.42 -26.34
CA ALA A 165 16.73 -0.36 -26.84
C ALA A 165 15.29 -0.87 -26.97
N GLY A 166 14.32 0.00 -26.69
CA GLY A 166 12.90 -0.36 -26.81
C GLY A 166 12.44 -1.39 -25.78
N ALA A 167 13.13 -1.52 -24.65
CA ALA A 167 12.57 -2.21 -23.49
C ALA A 167 11.22 -1.59 -23.16
N ALA A 168 10.18 -2.42 -23.02
CA ALA A 168 8.87 -1.94 -22.62
C ALA A 168 9.02 -1.22 -21.28
N GLU A 169 8.87 0.10 -21.30
CA GLU A 169 8.73 0.84 -20.07
C GLU A 169 7.46 0.34 -19.39
N GLU A 170 7.51 0.11 -18.07
CA GLU A 170 6.29 -0.21 -17.35
C GLU A 170 5.33 0.97 -17.52
N VAL A 171 4.27 0.75 -18.30
CA VAL A 171 3.24 1.76 -18.51
C VAL A 171 2.33 1.78 -17.28
N TYR A 172 2.25 2.94 -16.64
CA TYR A 172 1.32 3.19 -15.55
C TYR A 172 0.17 4.05 -16.09
N PRO A 173 -0.99 3.47 -16.44
CA PRO A 173 -2.16 4.27 -16.79
C PRO A 173 -2.52 5.22 -15.65
N GLU A 174 -2.92 6.44 -15.99
CA GLU A 174 -3.50 7.37 -15.02
C GLU A 174 -4.93 6.94 -14.69
N VAL A 175 -5.25 6.86 -13.40
CA VAL A 175 -6.60 6.56 -12.91
C VAL A 175 -7.07 7.65 -11.96
N ALA A 176 -8.29 8.11 -12.17
CA ALA A 176 -8.80 9.32 -11.51
C ALA A 176 -9.20 9.14 -10.04
N ASN A 177 -9.36 7.90 -9.56
CA ASN A 177 -9.85 7.58 -8.22
C ASN A 177 -9.67 6.09 -7.87
N ILE A 178 -9.99 5.73 -6.62
CA ILE A 178 -9.85 4.38 -6.07
C ILE A 178 -10.69 3.35 -6.84
N ALA A 179 -11.93 3.69 -7.23
CA ALA A 179 -12.77 2.77 -7.99
C ALA A 179 -12.17 2.44 -9.37
N ALA A 180 -11.60 3.44 -10.05
CA ALA A 180 -10.91 3.26 -11.33
C ALA A 180 -9.67 2.36 -11.20
N LEU A 181 -8.87 2.52 -10.14
CA LEU A 181 -7.76 1.59 -9.86
C LEU A 181 -8.27 0.15 -9.68
N LYS A 182 -9.30 -0.04 -8.84
CA LYS A 182 -9.86 -1.39 -8.59
C LYS A 182 -10.41 -2.03 -9.87
N ALA A 183 -11.01 -1.24 -10.76
CA ALA A 183 -11.54 -1.70 -12.03
C ALA A 183 -10.48 -2.24 -13.00
N LEU A 184 -9.19 -1.86 -12.82
CA LEU A 184 -8.08 -2.45 -13.58
C LEU A 184 -7.81 -3.92 -13.19
N GLY A 185 -8.27 -4.36 -12.01
CA GLY A 185 -8.12 -5.74 -11.53
C GLY A 185 -6.79 -6.02 -10.82
N VAL A 186 -6.69 -7.21 -10.19
CA VAL A 186 -5.51 -7.63 -9.43
C VAL A 186 -4.25 -7.64 -10.30
N GLY A 187 -3.12 -7.16 -9.76
CA GLY A 187 -1.86 -6.97 -10.47
C GLY A 187 -1.74 -5.62 -11.17
N ALA A 188 -2.76 -4.77 -11.09
CA ALA A 188 -2.74 -3.46 -11.74
C ALA A 188 -1.60 -2.57 -11.26
N LYS A 189 -1.05 -1.82 -12.23
CA LYS A 189 -0.11 -0.72 -12.06
C LYS A 189 -0.81 0.54 -12.55
N ALA A 190 -0.68 1.64 -11.82
CA ALA A 190 -1.32 2.89 -12.21
C ALA A 190 -0.69 4.10 -11.49
N ILE A 191 -0.89 5.28 -12.06
CA ILE A 191 -0.76 6.54 -11.31
C ILE A 191 -2.17 6.85 -10.80
N LEU A 192 -2.40 6.59 -9.51
CA LEU A 192 -3.67 6.86 -8.85
C LEU A 192 -3.72 8.33 -8.42
N THR A 193 -4.74 9.05 -8.87
CA THR A 193 -5.09 10.37 -8.34
C THR A 193 -6.01 10.21 -7.14
N LEU A 194 -5.68 10.88 -6.03
CA LEU A 194 -6.55 11.06 -4.88
C LEU A 194 -6.98 12.52 -4.82
N THR A 195 -8.29 12.75 -4.83
CA THR A 195 -8.90 14.08 -4.67
C THR A 195 -9.79 14.05 -3.45
N ASP A 196 -9.48 14.91 -2.47
CA ASP A 196 -10.21 15.01 -1.22
C ASP A 196 -10.40 13.66 -0.50
N ALA A 197 -9.44 12.75 -0.66
CA ALA A 197 -9.46 11.46 0.03
C ALA A 197 -9.13 11.66 1.51
N HIS A 198 -9.66 10.83 2.39
CA HIS A 198 -9.38 10.89 3.82
C HIS A 198 -8.80 9.58 4.33
N VAL A 199 -7.91 9.70 5.32
CA VAL A 199 -7.37 8.54 6.03
C VAL A 199 -8.41 8.09 7.06
N ASN A 200 -9.11 7.01 6.74
CA ASN A 200 -10.09 6.39 7.62
C ASN A 200 -9.48 5.92 8.94
N PHE A 201 -8.34 5.24 8.84
CA PHE A 201 -7.61 4.71 9.98
C PHE A 201 -6.19 4.34 9.56
N ALA A 202 -5.23 4.54 10.45
CA ALA A 202 -3.83 4.15 10.24
C ALA A 202 -3.26 3.55 11.53
N ASN A 203 -2.73 2.33 11.45
CA ASN A 203 -2.05 1.69 12.57
C ASN A 203 -1.11 0.57 12.08
N GLY A 204 0.15 0.64 12.50
CA GLY A 204 1.17 -0.33 12.10
C GLY A 204 1.35 -0.35 10.57
N LYS A 205 1.01 -1.47 9.94
CA LYS A 205 1.14 -1.68 8.49
C LYS A 205 -0.07 -1.23 7.69
N ASP A 206 -1.21 -1.02 8.34
CA ASP A 206 -2.46 -0.67 7.66
C ASP A 206 -2.63 0.85 7.57
N VAL A 207 -2.97 1.34 6.38
CA VAL A 207 -3.41 2.72 6.14
C VAL A 207 -4.64 2.68 5.24
N PHE A 208 -5.84 2.79 5.83
CA PHE A 208 -7.11 2.79 5.11
C PHE A 208 -7.41 4.19 4.61
N ILE A 209 -7.53 4.34 3.30
CA ILE A 209 -7.84 5.59 2.64
C ILE A 209 -9.15 5.43 1.89
N GLU A 210 -10.01 6.45 1.96
CA GLU A 210 -11.28 6.49 1.24
C GLU A 210 -11.40 7.79 0.45
N ASP A 211 -11.90 7.68 -0.77
CA ASP A 211 -12.34 8.81 -1.58
C ASP A 211 -13.85 8.68 -1.87
N ALA A 212 -14.41 9.61 -2.63
CA ALA A 212 -15.83 9.60 -2.97
C ALA A 212 -16.31 8.35 -3.72
N THR A 213 -15.40 7.54 -4.26
CA THR A 213 -15.69 6.37 -5.11
C THR A 213 -15.47 5.03 -4.39
N GLY A 214 -14.68 5.01 -3.32
CA GLY A 214 -14.47 3.82 -2.50
C GLY A 214 -13.27 3.91 -1.56
N ALA A 215 -13.00 2.83 -0.84
CA ALA A 215 -11.90 2.75 0.13
C ALA A 215 -10.90 1.63 -0.20
N ILE A 216 -9.64 1.81 0.17
CA ILE A 216 -8.55 0.86 -0.09
C ILE A 216 -7.56 0.86 1.08
N ASN A 217 -6.91 -0.29 1.32
CA ASN A 217 -5.84 -0.37 2.30
C ASN A 217 -4.48 -0.23 1.59
N PHE A 218 -3.67 0.72 2.02
CA PHE A 218 -2.25 0.75 1.66
C PHE A 218 -1.48 -0.04 2.72
N TYR A 219 -1.21 -1.31 2.41
CA TYR A 219 -0.66 -2.26 3.37
C TYR A 219 0.85 -2.42 3.22
N ASP A 220 1.59 -2.16 4.29
CA ASP A 220 3.04 -2.41 4.42
C ASP A 220 3.90 -1.75 3.33
N CYS A 221 3.45 -0.60 2.81
CA CYS A 221 4.10 0.12 1.71
C CYS A 221 4.87 1.38 2.17
N GLY A 222 5.13 1.51 3.47
CA GLY A 222 5.95 2.59 4.04
C GLY A 222 5.27 3.95 4.16
N LEU A 223 3.95 4.05 3.91
CA LEU A 223 3.19 5.27 4.15
C LEU A 223 3.00 5.53 5.66
N THR A 224 3.18 6.78 6.08
CA THR A 224 3.08 7.21 7.48
C THR A 224 2.07 8.35 7.64
N TYR A 225 0.80 8.08 7.34
CA TYR A 225 -0.29 9.02 7.54
C TYR A 225 -1.02 8.76 8.86
N THR A 226 -1.76 9.75 9.35
CA THR A 226 -2.59 9.66 10.55
C THR A 226 -4.07 9.73 10.19
N ALA A 227 -4.93 9.08 10.99
CA ALA A 227 -6.38 9.12 10.79
C ALA A 227 -6.90 10.56 10.78
N GLY A 228 -7.89 10.85 9.94
CA GLY A 228 -8.46 12.20 9.76
C GLY A 228 -7.76 13.06 8.70
N GLN A 229 -6.49 12.77 8.37
CA GLN A 229 -5.79 13.55 7.34
C GLN A 229 -6.49 13.48 5.99
N LYS A 230 -6.52 14.61 5.30
CA LYS A 230 -7.02 14.76 3.94
C LYS A 230 -5.85 14.70 2.95
N LEU A 231 -5.99 13.92 1.89
CA LEU A 231 -4.96 13.59 0.91
C LEU A 231 -5.37 14.08 -0.49
N ASN A 232 -4.48 14.84 -1.12
CA ASN A 232 -4.63 15.31 -2.50
C ASN A 232 -3.34 15.09 -3.29
N GLY A 233 -3.45 14.67 -4.55
CA GLY A 233 -2.30 14.49 -5.44
C GLY A 233 -2.28 13.11 -6.08
N THR A 234 -1.08 12.61 -6.38
CA THR A 234 -0.91 11.32 -7.06
C THR A 234 -0.01 10.36 -6.31
N ILE A 235 -0.27 9.06 -6.47
CA ILE A 235 0.57 7.99 -5.94
C ILE A 235 0.75 6.92 -7.01
N LYS A 236 2.01 6.50 -7.25
CA LYS A 236 2.34 5.54 -8.29
C LYS A 236 2.29 4.12 -7.71
N VAL A 237 1.22 3.40 -8.02
CA VAL A 237 0.92 2.04 -7.54
C VAL A 237 1.61 1.02 -8.44
N LYS A 238 2.44 0.14 -7.85
CA LYS A 238 3.10 -0.98 -8.56
C LYS A 238 2.37 -2.31 -8.40
N GLU A 239 1.61 -2.46 -7.33
CA GLU A 239 0.89 -3.70 -7.06
C GLU A 239 -0.41 -3.41 -6.30
N TYR A 240 -1.53 -3.57 -6.99
CA TYR A 240 -2.85 -3.71 -6.40
C TYR A 240 -3.25 -5.20 -6.31
N LYS A 241 -3.79 -5.64 -5.17
CA LYS A 241 -4.22 -7.03 -4.97
C LYS A 241 -5.44 -7.15 -4.06
N LEU A 242 -5.94 -8.38 -3.94
CA LEU A 242 -6.97 -8.74 -2.97
C LEU A 242 -6.40 -9.72 -1.94
N TYR A 243 -6.46 -9.37 -0.65
CA TYR A 243 -6.15 -10.28 0.45
C TYR A 243 -7.45 -10.73 1.13
N TYR A 244 -7.88 -11.96 0.90
CA TYR A 244 -9.21 -12.44 1.32
C TYR A 244 -10.35 -11.48 0.95
N LYS A 245 -10.36 -10.99 -0.30
CA LYS A 245 -11.27 -9.95 -0.85
C LYS A 245 -11.04 -8.51 -0.35
N LEU A 246 -10.10 -8.27 0.56
CA LEU A 246 -9.73 -6.91 0.98
C LEU A 246 -8.89 -6.24 -0.13
N PRO A 247 -9.29 -5.07 -0.65
CA PRO A 247 -8.50 -4.34 -1.64
C PRO A 247 -7.26 -3.70 -1.00
N GLU A 248 -6.09 -4.08 -1.51
CA GLU A 248 -4.79 -3.66 -0.97
C GLU A 248 -3.88 -3.12 -2.07
N VAL A 249 -3.17 -2.03 -1.77
CA VAL A 249 -1.93 -1.65 -2.45
C VAL A 249 -0.76 -2.06 -1.56
N THR A 250 0.16 -2.88 -2.09
CA THR A 250 1.31 -3.36 -1.31
C THR A 250 2.66 -2.89 -1.77
N VAL A 251 2.75 -2.33 -2.97
CA VAL A 251 3.98 -1.72 -3.48
C VAL A 251 3.64 -0.42 -4.19
N ILE A 252 4.36 0.64 -3.82
CA ILE A 252 4.32 1.94 -4.48
C ILE A 252 5.72 2.26 -5.02
N ALA A 253 5.79 3.05 -6.09
CA ALA A 253 7.04 3.55 -6.64
C ALA A 253 7.35 4.96 -6.11
N ASP A 254 6.33 5.82 -6.12
CA ASP A 254 6.42 7.23 -5.78
C ASP A 254 5.16 7.66 -5.02
N ASN A 255 5.32 8.61 -4.11
CA ASN A 255 4.24 9.21 -3.34
C ASN A 255 4.31 10.74 -3.46
N ASN A 256 3.40 11.32 -4.24
CA ASN A 256 3.28 12.77 -4.45
C ASN A 256 1.98 13.30 -3.83
N LEU A 257 1.51 12.66 -2.76
CA LEU A 257 0.34 13.12 -2.02
C LEU A 257 0.73 14.23 -1.05
N VAL A 258 -0.11 15.25 -0.99
CA VAL A 258 -0.08 16.30 0.02
C VAL A 258 -1.11 15.95 1.08
N ALA A 259 -0.65 15.82 2.33
CA ALA A 259 -1.51 15.63 3.48
C ALA A 259 -1.79 16.96 4.17
N THR A 260 -3.06 17.22 4.48
CA THR A 260 -3.49 18.31 5.35
C THR A 260 -4.31 17.76 6.50
N GLU A 261 -4.37 18.50 7.61
CA GLU A 261 -5.28 18.17 8.70
C GLU A 261 -6.73 18.11 8.22
N GLY A 262 -7.50 17.25 8.86
CA GLY A 262 -8.90 17.01 8.54
C GLY A 262 -9.58 16.20 9.64
N GLU A 263 -10.86 15.92 9.43
CA GLU A 263 -11.65 15.07 10.30
C GLU A 263 -12.12 13.85 9.52
N VAL A 264 -12.25 12.72 10.22
CA VAL A 264 -12.91 11.54 9.69
C VAL A 264 -14.13 11.23 10.55
N THR A 265 -15.28 11.09 9.90
CA THR A 265 -16.51 10.66 10.55
C THR A 265 -16.87 9.26 10.08
N PRO A 266 -17.06 8.28 10.98
CA PRO A 266 -17.54 6.95 10.61
C PRO A 266 -18.90 7.00 9.92
N ASN A 267 -19.12 6.13 8.93
CA ASN A 267 -20.44 5.94 8.34
C ASN A 267 -21.33 5.15 9.31
N GLU A 268 -22.40 5.76 9.81
CA GLU A 268 -23.41 5.03 10.60
C GLU A 268 -24.23 4.12 9.69
N VAL A 269 -24.22 2.82 9.96
CA VAL A 269 -24.88 1.80 9.12
C VAL A 269 -25.60 0.76 9.97
N SER A 270 -26.64 0.14 9.39
CA SER A 270 -27.31 -1.02 9.99
C SER A 270 -26.45 -2.28 9.88
N ILE A 271 -26.76 -3.28 10.71
CA ILE A 271 -26.05 -4.56 10.74
C ILE A 271 -26.12 -5.26 9.37
N GLU A 272 -27.30 -5.31 8.75
CA GLU A 272 -27.53 -5.87 7.42
C GLU A 272 -26.77 -5.16 6.28
N SER A 273 -26.42 -3.88 6.46
CA SER A 273 -25.74 -3.09 5.42
C SER A 273 -24.24 -3.40 5.33
N VAL A 274 -23.65 -3.99 6.38
CA VAL A 274 -22.24 -4.36 6.40
C VAL A 274 -21.99 -5.46 5.37
N SER A 275 -21.32 -5.07 4.28
CA SER A 275 -21.21 -5.89 3.08
C SER A 275 -19.84 -5.71 2.40
N GLU A 276 -19.57 -6.52 1.38
CA GLU A 276 -18.31 -6.45 0.62
C GLU A 276 -18.09 -5.07 -0.03
N ALA A 277 -19.16 -4.37 -0.40
CA ALA A 277 -19.11 -3.03 -0.97
C ALA A 277 -18.55 -1.99 0.01
N MET A 278 -18.57 -2.29 1.31
CA MET A 278 -18.03 -1.43 2.36
C MET A 278 -16.57 -1.75 2.71
N ALA A 279 -15.91 -2.68 2.02
CA ALA A 279 -14.52 -3.03 2.30
C ALA A 279 -13.62 -1.78 2.44
N CYS A 280 -12.82 -1.76 3.50
CA CYS A 280 -11.92 -0.66 3.91
C CYS A 280 -12.60 0.64 4.40
N LYS A 281 -13.94 0.72 4.41
CA LYS A 281 -14.65 1.89 4.96
C LYS A 281 -14.66 1.87 6.48
N LEU A 282 -14.60 3.06 7.08
CA LEU A 282 -14.87 3.28 8.49
C LEU A 282 -16.37 3.33 8.73
N VAL A 283 -16.87 2.44 9.58
CA VAL A 283 -18.29 2.31 9.91
C VAL A 283 -18.51 2.38 11.42
N LYS A 284 -19.72 2.75 11.79
CA LYS A 284 -20.24 2.71 13.15
C LYS A 284 -21.55 1.93 13.15
N VAL A 285 -21.60 0.85 13.91
CA VAL A 285 -22.70 -0.13 13.93
C VAL A 285 -23.15 -0.34 15.36
N SER A 286 -24.46 -0.33 15.60
CA SER A 286 -25.03 -0.54 16.94
C SER A 286 -25.88 -1.80 16.98
N GLY A 287 -25.86 -2.50 18.11
CA GLY A 287 -26.69 -3.68 18.32
C GLY A 287 -26.50 -4.27 19.70
N LYS A 288 -27.19 -5.38 19.94
CA LYS A 288 -27.02 -6.18 21.15
C LYS A 288 -25.84 -7.13 20.95
N VAL A 289 -24.95 -7.19 21.92
CA VAL A 289 -23.80 -8.10 21.91
C VAL A 289 -24.28 -9.54 22.08
N THR A 290 -23.87 -10.42 21.18
CA THR A 290 -23.95 -11.87 21.33
C THR A 290 -22.56 -12.48 21.17
N THR A 291 -22.35 -13.66 21.74
CA THR A 291 -21.04 -14.34 21.75
C THR A 291 -21.17 -15.81 21.41
N ALA A 292 -20.18 -16.35 20.70
CA ALA A 292 -20.07 -17.78 20.43
C ALA A 292 -18.65 -18.28 20.72
N GLU A 293 -18.52 -19.41 21.41
CA GLU A 293 -17.23 -20.08 21.59
C GLU A 293 -16.88 -20.92 20.35
N GLU A 294 -15.63 -20.84 19.90
CA GLU A 294 -15.09 -21.66 18.82
C GLU A 294 -13.83 -22.37 19.30
N GLU A 295 -13.79 -23.69 19.11
CA GLU A 295 -12.57 -24.48 19.25
C GLU A 295 -11.76 -24.44 17.95
N TYR A 296 -10.45 -24.24 18.06
CA TYR A 296 -9.52 -24.26 16.92
C TYR A 296 -8.20 -24.91 17.32
N GLN A 297 -7.50 -25.49 16.35
CA GLN A 297 -6.12 -25.95 16.57
C GLN A 297 -5.13 -24.83 16.28
N ASP A 298 -4.19 -24.61 17.20
CA ASP A 298 -3.09 -23.69 16.96
C ASP A 298 -2.02 -24.31 16.02
N LYS A 299 -0.94 -23.56 15.76
CA LYS A 299 0.15 -24.01 14.87
C LYS A 299 0.88 -25.27 15.36
N ASN A 300 0.73 -25.61 16.64
CA ASN A 300 1.32 -26.78 17.27
C ASN A 300 0.32 -27.95 17.35
N GLY A 301 -0.90 -27.78 16.85
CA GLY A 301 -1.96 -28.78 16.89
C GLY A 301 -2.72 -28.82 18.23
N GLU A 302 -2.49 -27.88 19.14
CA GLU A 302 -3.22 -27.84 20.42
C GLU A 302 -4.60 -27.25 20.24
N THR A 303 -5.62 -27.90 20.81
CA THR A 303 -6.98 -27.36 20.87
C THR A 303 -7.02 -26.14 21.79
N LYS A 304 -7.38 -24.99 21.24
CA LYS A 304 -7.62 -23.72 21.93
C LYS A 304 -9.08 -23.32 21.77
N LYS A 305 -9.57 -22.49 22.70
CA LYS A 305 -10.88 -21.85 22.64
C LYS A 305 -10.73 -20.37 22.40
N ARG A 306 -11.64 -19.79 21.63
CA ARG A 306 -11.79 -18.34 21.50
C ARG A 306 -13.25 -17.93 21.53
N THR A 307 -13.50 -16.73 22.03
CA THR A 307 -14.82 -16.09 21.99
C THR A 307 -14.92 -15.23 20.73
N ASN A 308 -15.92 -15.50 19.90
CA ASN A 308 -16.32 -14.65 18.79
C ASN A 308 -17.43 -13.70 19.26
N TYR A 309 -17.34 -12.44 18.87
CA TYR A 309 -18.28 -11.38 19.25
C TYR A 309 -19.10 -10.92 18.04
N PHE A 310 -20.38 -10.67 18.25
CA PHE A 310 -21.32 -10.22 17.24
C PHE A 310 -22.20 -9.11 17.79
N LEU A 311 -22.64 -8.21 16.92
CA LEU A 311 -23.81 -7.38 17.17
C LEU A 311 -25.02 -8.06 16.52
N GLU A 312 -26.16 -8.02 17.19
CA GLU A 312 -27.46 -8.53 16.74
C GLU A 312 -28.51 -7.42 16.78
N ASP A 313 -29.35 -7.31 15.75
CA ASP A 313 -30.50 -6.39 15.71
C ASP A 313 -31.81 -7.08 16.12
N GLY A 314 -32.93 -6.34 16.10
CA GLY A 314 -34.25 -6.88 16.45
C GLY A 314 -34.77 -7.95 15.49
N ASP A 315 -34.21 -8.00 14.26
CA ASP A 315 -34.59 -8.95 13.21
C ASP A 315 -33.66 -10.18 13.18
N GLN A 316 -32.77 -10.32 14.18
CA GLN A 316 -31.77 -11.39 14.31
C GLN A 316 -30.70 -11.39 13.20
N ASN A 317 -30.50 -10.27 12.50
CA ASN A 317 -29.32 -10.13 11.66
C ASN A 317 -28.10 -9.97 12.57
N THR A 318 -26.96 -10.51 12.16
CA THR A 318 -25.73 -10.40 12.93
C THR A 318 -24.57 -9.92 12.08
N VAL A 319 -23.67 -9.17 12.72
CA VAL A 319 -22.36 -8.83 12.15
C VAL A 319 -21.28 -9.17 13.16
N GLN A 320 -20.27 -9.92 12.72
CA GLN A 320 -19.11 -10.21 13.56
C GLN A 320 -18.22 -8.96 13.67
N PHE A 321 -17.70 -8.72 14.86
CA PHE A 321 -16.62 -7.76 15.09
C PHE A 321 -15.48 -8.40 15.89
N TYR A 322 -14.26 -7.89 15.70
CA TYR A 322 -13.10 -8.39 16.44
C TYR A 322 -12.00 -7.36 16.57
N ARG A 323 -11.14 -7.54 17.57
CA ARG A 323 -9.95 -6.72 17.79
C ARG A 323 -8.85 -7.16 16.82
N LYS A 324 -8.75 -6.49 15.67
CA LYS A 324 -7.67 -6.72 14.69
C LYS A 324 -6.31 -6.23 15.21
N TRP A 325 -6.29 -5.08 15.87
CA TRP A 325 -5.08 -4.45 16.37
C TRP A 325 -4.94 -4.66 17.89
N GLU A 326 -4.20 -5.70 18.28
CA GLU A 326 -4.09 -6.18 19.67
C GLU A 326 -3.58 -5.12 20.65
N LYS A 327 -2.78 -4.16 20.20
CA LYS A 327 -2.18 -3.10 21.04
C LYS A 327 -2.88 -1.75 20.93
N LEU A 328 -4.00 -1.67 20.22
CA LEU A 328 -4.77 -0.43 20.14
C LEU A 328 -5.46 -0.19 21.49
N GLU A 329 -5.23 0.98 22.08
CA GLU A 329 -5.82 1.37 23.35
C GLU A 329 -7.34 1.54 23.23
N GLY A 330 -8.09 1.25 24.29
CA GLY A 330 -9.55 1.40 24.30
C GLY A 330 -10.34 0.36 23.49
N THR A 331 -9.69 -0.60 22.84
CA THR A 331 -10.38 -1.63 22.02
C THR A 331 -10.38 -3.02 22.63
N ASP A 332 -10.27 -3.13 23.96
CA ASP A 332 -10.39 -4.42 24.64
C ASP A 332 -11.86 -4.86 24.72
N ILE A 333 -12.29 -5.56 23.68
CA ILE A 333 -13.66 -6.06 23.55
C ILE A 333 -14.01 -7.18 24.54
N SER A 334 -13.06 -7.72 25.30
CA SER A 334 -13.34 -8.72 26.34
C SER A 334 -14.16 -8.17 27.51
N THR A 335 -14.26 -6.85 27.59
CA THR A 335 -15.11 -6.13 28.56
C THR A 335 -16.61 -6.17 28.23
N LEU A 336 -16.97 -6.56 27.00
CA LEU A 336 -18.35 -6.73 26.56
C LEU A 336 -18.85 -8.14 26.91
N VAL A 337 -20.10 -8.24 27.36
CA VAL A 337 -20.77 -9.52 27.63
C VAL A 337 -22.06 -9.66 26.82
N ALA A 338 -22.48 -10.91 26.58
CA ALA A 338 -23.73 -11.18 25.88
C ALA A 338 -24.91 -10.49 26.59
N GLY A 339 -25.71 -9.75 25.81
CA GLY A 339 -26.82 -8.95 26.33
C GLY A 339 -26.53 -7.45 26.44
N ASP A 340 -25.26 -7.04 26.43
CA ASP A 340 -24.90 -5.61 26.39
C ASP A 340 -25.43 -4.95 25.12
N ASN A 341 -25.86 -3.69 25.20
CA ASN A 341 -26.01 -2.87 23.99
C ASN A 341 -24.67 -2.18 23.74
N ALA A 342 -24.18 -2.25 22.51
CA ALA A 342 -22.92 -1.61 22.16
C ALA A 342 -23.00 -0.93 20.81
N THR A 343 -22.17 0.09 20.65
CA THR A 343 -21.87 0.73 19.37
C THR A 343 -20.41 0.51 19.06
N VAL A 344 -20.14 -0.18 17.95
CA VAL A 344 -18.78 -0.52 17.50
C VAL A 344 -18.41 0.38 16.33
N THR A 345 -17.29 1.07 16.45
CA THR A 345 -16.65 1.79 15.35
C THR A 345 -15.48 0.96 14.83
N GLY A 346 -15.35 0.81 13.52
CA GLY A 346 -14.28 0.02 12.95
C GLY A 346 -14.22 0.02 11.44
N ILE A 347 -13.20 -0.66 10.91
CA ILE A 347 -13.01 -0.82 9.47
C ILE A 347 -13.68 -2.12 9.01
N VAL A 348 -14.47 -2.07 7.94
CA VAL A 348 -14.99 -3.30 7.33
C VAL A 348 -13.86 -4.06 6.63
N VAL A 349 -13.58 -5.26 7.14
CA VAL A 349 -12.58 -6.18 6.60
C VAL A 349 -13.20 -7.56 6.40
N PHE A 350 -12.40 -8.57 6.09
CA PHE A 350 -12.88 -9.93 5.85
C PHE A 350 -12.26 -10.94 6.81
N ARG A 351 -13.08 -11.88 7.27
CA ARG A 351 -12.64 -13.07 7.99
C ARG A 351 -13.27 -14.30 7.34
N LYS A 352 -12.44 -15.24 6.87
CA LYS A 352 -12.90 -16.40 6.07
C LYS A 352 -13.85 -15.98 4.91
N ASN A 353 -13.53 -14.88 4.22
CA ASN A 353 -14.32 -14.27 3.12
C ASN A 353 -15.69 -13.67 3.50
N VAL A 354 -15.99 -13.50 4.79
CA VAL A 354 -17.20 -12.85 5.30
C VAL A 354 -16.85 -11.41 5.76
N PRO A 355 -17.63 -10.38 5.40
CA PRO A 355 -17.47 -9.03 5.92
C PRO A 355 -17.63 -9.00 7.45
N VAL A 356 -16.70 -8.34 8.12
CA VAL A 356 -16.67 -8.18 9.58
C VAL A 356 -16.14 -6.79 9.94
N VAL A 357 -16.40 -6.31 11.15
CA VAL A 357 -15.90 -5.02 11.63
C VAL A 357 -14.62 -5.21 12.46
N ALA A 358 -13.49 -4.71 11.97
CA ALA A 358 -12.24 -4.62 12.72
C ALA A 358 -12.28 -3.38 13.63
N VAL A 359 -12.35 -3.60 14.94
CA VAL A 359 -12.64 -2.55 15.93
C VAL A 359 -11.51 -1.52 16.02
N THR A 360 -11.88 -0.25 15.88
CA THR A 360 -11.03 0.92 16.17
C THR A 360 -11.47 1.63 17.46
N ALA A 361 -12.76 1.54 17.82
CA ALA A 361 -13.31 1.98 19.10
C ALA A 361 -14.64 1.27 19.36
N PHE A 362 -15.10 1.23 20.60
CA PHE A 362 -16.46 0.82 20.92
C PHE A 362 -16.98 1.54 22.16
N GLU A 363 -18.29 1.63 22.26
CA GLU A 363 -19.00 2.19 23.40
C GLU A 363 -20.02 1.18 23.89
N LYS A 364 -20.03 0.92 25.21
CA LYS A 364 -21.10 0.17 25.85
C LYS A 364 -22.24 1.14 26.14
N ASN A 365 -23.34 0.97 25.43
CA ASN A 365 -24.56 1.75 25.64
C ASN A 365 -25.21 1.26 26.92
N GLY A 366 -25.08 2.03 28.00
CA GLY A 366 -25.89 1.81 29.20
C GLY A 366 -27.37 1.80 28.82
N THR A 367 -28.20 1.07 29.55
CA THR A 367 -29.67 1.16 29.42
C THR A 367 -30.04 2.64 29.44
N ASN A 368 -30.54 3.15 28.30
CA ASN A 368 -30.85 4.55 28.03
C ASN A 368 -31.41 5.24 29.27
N SER A 369 -30.53 5.80 30.10
CA SER A 369 -30.93 6.72 31.13
C SER A 369 -31.23 8.00 30.40
N ILE A 370 -32.40 8.57 30.66
CA ILE A 370 -32.77 9.89 30.12
C ILE A 370 -31.68 10.87 30.54
N SER A 371 -30.82 11.27 29.60
CA SER A 371 -29.64 12.11 29.87
C SER A 371 -30.05 13.52 30.33
N ASP A 372 -31.15 14.03 29.75
CA ASP A 372 -31.86 15.22 30.21
C ASP A 372 -33.28 15.29 29.65
N ILE A 373 -34.20 15.88 30.41
CA ILE A 373 -35.44 16.49 29.90
C ILE A 373 -35.30 17.98 30.20
N SER A 374 -34.91 18.77 29.21
CA SER A 374 -34.94 20.22 29.30
C SER A 374 -36.29 20.71 28.78
N ALA A 375 -37.01 21.41 29.64
CA ALA A 375 -38.18 22.17 29.28
C ALA A 375 -37.95 23.59 29.79
N GLU A 376 -38.13 24.61 28.96
CA GLU A 376 -38.20 25.98 29.48
C GLU A 376 -39.39 26.06 30.44
N TYR A 377 -39.11 26.28 31.72
CA TYR A 377 -40.11 26.49 32.75
C TYR A 377 -39.87 27.83 33.43
N ASP A 378 -40.96 28.53 33.74
CA ASP A 378 -40.93 29.73 34.57
C ASP A 378 -40.61 29.32 36.02
N ASN A 379 -39.51 29.85 36.57
CA ASN A 379 -39.08 29.56 37.94
C ASN A 379 -40.10 30.02 39.00
N ASN A 380 -41.01 30.92 38.65
CA ASN A 380 -42.07 31.38 39.55
C ASN A 380 -43.33 30.50 39.52
N ALA A 381 -43.43 29.55 38.59
CA ALA A 381 -44.59 28.67 38.52
C ALA A 381 -44.60 27.61 39.65
N PRO A 382 -45.77 27.29 40.23
CA PRO A 382 -45.90 26.21 41.19
C PRO A 382 -45.42 24.86 40.63
N VAL A 383 -44.80 24.06 41.48
CA VAL A 383 -44.36 22.68 41.16
C VAL A 383 -45.43 21.70 41.62
N TYR A 384 -45.71 20.70 40.81
CA TYR A 384 -46.60 19.59 41.13
C TYR A 384 -45.87 18.25 40.99
N ASN A 385 -46.17 17.30 41.85
CA ASN A 385 -45.74 15.91 41.64
C ASN A 385 -46.61 15.25 40.54
N ILE A 386 -46.26 14.02 40.16
CA ILE A 386 -46.98 13.26 39.13
C ILE A 386 -48.45 12.96 39.47
N ALA A 387 -48.83 13.05 40.75
CA ALA A 387 -50.21 12.89 41.21
C ALA A 387 -51.00 14.22 41.20
N GLY A 388 -50.41 15.32 40.71
CA GLY A 388 -51.05 16.63 40.63
C GLY A 388 -51.09 17.39 41.96
N GLN A 389 -50.36 16.95 42.98
CA GLN A 389 -50.26 17.65 44.26
C GLN A 389 -49.18 18.71 44.20
N ARG A 390 -49.46 19.91 44.72
CA ARG A 390 -48.47 20.99 44.82
C ARG A 390 -47.34 20.62 45.77
N VAL A 391 -46.11 20.91 45.38
CA VAL A 391 -44.89 20.60 46.13
C VAL A 391 -44.15 21.89 46.48
N GLU A 392 -43.91 22.14 47.76
CA GLU A 392 -43.21 23.35 48.24
C GLU A 392 -41.69 23.20 48.19
N LYS A 393 -41.18 21.99 48.45
CA LYS A 393 -39.75 21.65 48.39
C LYS A 393 -39.57 20.36 47.62
N ALA A 394 -39.32 20.49 46.31
CA ALA A 394 -39.05 19.34 45.46
C ALA A 394 -37.70 18.70 45.85
N VAL A 395 -37.70 17.37 45.99
CA VAL A 395 -36.51 16.52 46.12
C VAL A 395 -36.28 15.76 44.82
N LYS A 396 -35.20 14.99 44.68
CA LYS A 396 -34.91 14.20 43.46
C LYS A 396 -36.13 13.43 42.96
N GLY A 397 -36.53 13.61 41.69
CA GLY A 397 -37.74 12.99 41.13
C GLY A 397 -38.31 13.69 39.89
N ILE A 398 -39.46 13.21 39.40
CA ILE A 398 -40.19 13.75 38.23
C ILE A 398 -41.31 14.69 38.71
N TYR A 399 -41.38 15.88 38.13
CA TYR A 399 -42.35 16.90 38.48
C TYR A 399 -42.98 17.53 37.24
N ILE A 400 -44.06 18.28 37.47
CA ILE A 400 -44.78 19.07 36.49
C ILE A 400 -44.71 20.53 36.91
N ARG A 401 -44.31 21.42 36.01
CA ARG A 401 -44.32 22.87 36.21
C ARG A 401 -44.78 23.55 34.93
N ASN A 402 -45.77 24.43 35.04
CA ASN A 402 -46.39 25.09 33.90
C ASN A 402 -46.83 24.11 32.79
N GLY A 403 -47.43 22.98 33.18
CA GLY A 403 -47.89 21.93 32.26
C GLY A 403 -46.77 21.08 31.62
N LYS A 404 -45.50 21.39 31.86
CA LYS A 404 -44.35 20.65 31.32
C LYS A 404 -43.76 19.72 32.38
N LYS A 405 -43.42 18.49 31.98
CA LYS A 405 -42.74 17.52 32.85
C LYS A 405 -41.23 17.84 32.87
N TYR A 406 -40.61 17.76 34.04
CA TYR A 406 -39.16 17.92 34.20
C TYR A 406 -38.62 16.98 35.29
N VAL A 407 -37.30 16.76 35.29
CA VAL A 407 -36.62 15.90 36.27
C VAL A 407 -35.75 16.78 37.17
N LEU A 408 -35.91 16.64 38.48
CA LEU A 408 -35.02 17.23 39.49
C LEU A 408 -33.99 16.16 39.90
N LYS A 409 -32.70 16.43 39.70
CA LYS A 409 -31.59 15.46 39.88
C LYS A 409 -31.07 15.38 41.30
#